data_AF-A0A7Y4X4X5-F1
#
_entry.id   AF-A0A7Y4X4X5-F1
#
_cell.length_a   1.000
_cell.length_b   1.000
_cell.length_c   1.000
_cell.angle_alpha   90.00
_cell.angle_beta   90.00
_cell.angle_gamma   90.00
#
_symmetry.space_group_name_H-M   'P 1'
#
loop_
_entity.id
_entity.type
_entity.pdbx_description
1 polymer ?
#
loop_
_entity_poly.entity_id
_entity_poly.type
_entity_poly.pdbx_seq_one_letter_code
_entity_poly.pdbx_strand_id
1 'polypeptide(L)'
;SVATQGKADNIPPHLGGELMRAILADLPYPHTLLAAAVRRVRAEHEVTYSRAALLKASLNRATRYTNAEIKEELKVSLDESNLNTGYRLGRLFAVLEKIQEEANPGINATIRDRYYGAASSTPVTVFPTLLKLKNHHLSKLDNRGRAVNLEKRLGEIMDGISDFPAQLPLADQGRFAVGYYHQRQDFFK
;
A
#
# COMPACT_ATOMS: atom_id res chain seq x y z
N SER A 1 2.38 -14.81 -1.40
CA SER A 1 1.50 -15.91 -0.94
C SER A 1 0.37 -15.35 -0.08
N VAL A 2 -0.85 -15.89 -0.18
CA VAL A 2 -1.98 -15.59 0.72
C VAL A 2 -2.09 -16.57 1.89
N ALA A 3 -1.25 -17.61 1.89
CA ALA A 3 -1.29 -18.66 2.89
C ALA A 3 -0.65 -18.19 4.21
N THR A 4 -1.30 -18.51 5.33
CA THR A 4 -0.71 -18.26 6.65
C THR A 4 0.60 -19.03 6.80
N GLN A 5 1.65 -18.40 7.32
CA GLN A 5 3.00 -18.99 7.46
C GLN A 5 3.62 -19.49 6.13
N GLY A 6 3.08 -19.10 4.97
CA GLY A 6 3.57 -19.57 3.66
C GLY A 6 3.29 -21.05 3.35
N LYS A 7 2.58 -21.78 4.22
CA LYS A 7 2.25 -23.21 4.02
C LYS A 7 1.00 -23.35 3.16
N ALA A 8 1.06 -24.13 2.09
CA ALA A 8 -0.06 -24.32 1.16
C ALA A 8 -1.35 -24.80 1.84
N ASP A 9 -1.22 -25.62 2.88
CA ASP A 9 -2.35 -26.15 3.67
C ASP A 9 -3.19 -25.07 4.36
N ASN A 10 -2.64 -23.87 4.53
CA ASN A 10 -3.32 -22.73 5.15
C ASN A 10 -4.11 -21.88 4.15
N ILE A 11 -4.16 -22.28 2.89
CA ILE A 11 -5.02 -21.65 1.88
C ILE A 11 -6.45 -22.18 2.07
N PRO A 12 -7.48 -21.33 2.13
CA PRO A 12 -8.87 -21.81 2.21
C PRO A 12 -9.17 -22.79 1.07
N PRO A 13 -9.77 -23.97 1.35
CA PRO A 13 -9.82 -25.08 0.40
C PRO A 13 -10.58 -24.77 -0.90
N HIS A 14 -11.54 -23.83 -0.87
CA HIS A 14 -12.28 -23.37 -2.05
C HIS A 14 -11.52 -22.34 -2.89
N LEU A 15 -10.55 -21.61 -2.32
CA LEU A 15 -9.92 -20.47 -2.95
C LEU A 15 -9.12 -20.86 -4.21
N GLY A 16 -8.48 -22.03 -4.19
CA GLY A 16 -7.74 -22.55 -5.33
C GLY A 16 -8.66 -22.84 -6.53
N GLY A 17 -9.80 -23.49 -6.29
CA GLY A 17 -10.79 -23.80 -7.34
C GLY A 17 -11.48 -22.56 -7.88
N GLU A 18 -11.87 -21.63 -7.01
CA GLU A 18 -12.48 -20.35 -7.41
C GLU A 18 -11.52 -19.49 -8.24
N LEU A 19 -10.24 -19.42 -7.84
CA LEU A 19 -9.22 -18.72 -8.61
C LEU A 19 -9.02 -19.36 -9.98
N MET A 20 -8.91 -20.70 -10.06
CA MET A 20 -8.74 -21.39 -11.34
C MET A 20 -9.93 -21.15 -12.27
N ARG A 21 -11.15 -21.20 -11.74
CA ARG A 21 -12.36 -20.85 -12.51
C ARG A 21 -12.31 -19.42 -13.02
N ALA A 22 -11.93 -18.46 -12.18
CA ALA A 22 -11.83 -17.06 -12.58
C ALA A 22 -10.78 -16.84 -13.69
N ILE A 23 -9.67 -17.58 -13.64
CA ILE A 23 -8.65 -17.54 -14.69
C ILE A 23 -9.21 -18.08 -16.01
N LEU A 24 -9.82 -19.28 -15.99
CA LEU A 24 -10.28 -19.96 -17.20
C LEU A 24 -11.50 -19.30 -17.86
N ALA A 25 -12.40 -18.73 -17.07
CA ALA A 25 -13.66 -18.14 -17.55
C ALA A 25 -13.59 -16.61 -17.73
N ASP A 26 -12.39 -16.03 -17.63
CA ASP A 26 -12.16 -14.58 -17.66
C ASP A 26 -13.04 -13.76 -16.69
N LEU A 27 -13.26 -14.28 -15.48
CA LEU A 27 -14.06 -13.62 -14.45
C LEU A 27 -13.19 -12.79 -13.50
N PRO A 28 -13.78 -11.85 -12.73
CA PRO A 28 -13.10 -11.21 -11.62
C PRO A 28 -12.51 -12.24 -10.66
N TYR A 29 -11.36 -11.93 -10.08
CA TYR A 29 -10.84 -12.78 -9.00
C TYR A 29 -11.74 -12.73 -7.77
N PRO A 30 -11.81 -13.84 -7.00
CA PRO A 30 -12.67 -13.90 -5.83
C PRO A 30 -12.36 -12.77 -4.83
N HIS A 31 -13.39 -12.12 -4.28
CA HIS A 31 -13.20 -11.11 -3.23
C HIS A 31 -12.47 -11.66 -1.99
N THR A 32 -12.62 -12.97 -1.74
CA THR A 32 -11.89 -13.72 -0.72
C THR A 32 -10.38 -13.69 -0.93
N LEU A 33 -9.91 -13.67 -2.18
CA LEU A 33 -8.48 -13.56 -2.53
C LEU A 33 -7.91 -12.20 -2.13
N LEU A 34 -8.62 -11.12 -2.49
CA LEU A 34 -8.25 -9.75 -2.12
C LEU A 34 -8.22 -9.60 -0.59
N ALA A 35 -9.28 -10.07 0.09
CA ALA A 35 -9.37 -10.05 1.55
C ALA A 35 -8.24 -10.83 2.23
N ALA A 36 -7.89 -12.01 1.70
CA ALA A 36 -6.79 -12.81 2.22
C ALA A 36 -5.43 -12.12 2.03
N ALA A 37 -5.19 -11.54 0.85
CA ALA A 37 -3.96 -10.81 0.57
C ALA A 37 -3.79 -9.57 1.47
N VAL A 38 -4.84 -8.75 1.62
CA VAL A 38 -4.83 -7.59 2.54
C VAL A 38 -4.58 -8.04 3.98
N ARG A 39 -5.24 -9.11 4.43
CA ARG A 39 -5.06 -9.65 5.78
C ARG A 39 -3.63 -10.12 6.02
N ARG A 40 -3.00 -10.80 5.07
CA ARG A 40 -1.58 -11.21 5.19
C ARG A 40 -0.65 -10.02 5.27
N VAL A 41 -0.87 -9.02 4.41
CA VAL A 41 -0.10 -7.76 4.45
C VAL A 41 -0.21 -7.08 5.82
N ARG A 42 -1.41 -7.02 6.40
CA ARG A 42 -1.61 -6.46 7.74
C ARG A 42 -1.00 -7.31 8.85
N ALA A 43 -1.06 -8.64 8.74
CA ALA A 43 -0.50 -9.53 9.75
C ALA A 43 1.03 -9.54 9.76
N GLU A 44 1.66 -9.34 8.60
CA GLU A 44 3.12 -9.38 8.43
C GLU A 44 3.75 -7.99 8.41
N HIS A 45 2.95 -6.92 8.37
CA HIS A 45 3.39 -5.53 8.19
C HIS A 45 4.32 -5.32 6.98
N GLU A 46 4.17 -6.16 5.97
CA GLU A 46 5.07 -6.18 4.82
C GLU A 46 4.24 -6.29 3.55
N VAL A 47 4.71 -5.64 2.48
CA VAL A 47 4.18 -5.81 1.13
C VAL A 47 5.29 -6.34 0.23
N THR A 48 5.32 -7.65 -0.01
CA THR A 48 6.26 -8.25 -0.97
C THR A 48 5.80 -8.03 -2.40
N TYR A 49 6.72 -8.18 -3.36
CA TYR A 49 6.42 -8.13 -4.79
C TYR A 49 5.21 -9.01 -5.16
N SER A 50 5.22 -10.28 -4.73
CA SER A 50 4.12 -11.22 -5.03
C SER A 50 2.77 -10.78 -4.44
N ARG A 51 2.76 -10.18 -3.24
CA ARG A 51 1.54 -9.64 -2.61
C ARG A 51 1.06 -8.40 -3.36
N ALA A 52 1.95 -7.46 -3.68
CA ALA A 52 1.61 -6.26 -4.45
C ALA A 52 1.05 -6.63 -5.84
N ALA A 53 1.70 -7.56 -6.54
CA ALA A 53 1.25 -8.04 -7.84
C ALA A 53 -0.14 -8.70 -7.78
N LEU A 54 -0.41 -9.52 -6.76
CA LEU A 54 -1.71 -10.15 -6.57
C LEU A 54 -2.82 -9.13 -6.27
N LEU A 55 -2.56 -8.17 -5.39
CA LEU A 55 -3.50 -7.10 -5.07
C LEU A 55 -3.81 -6.27 -6.32
N LYS A 56 -2.76 -5.85 -7.05
CA LYS A 56 -2.89 -5.11 -8.30
C LYS A 56 -3.70 -5.88 -9.34
N ALA A 57 -3.40 -7.16 -9.54
CA ALA A 57 -4.10 -8.00 -10.51
C ALA A 57 -5.58 -8.16 -10.16
N SER A 58 -5.89 -8.34 -8.87
CA SER A 58 -7.27 -8.46 -8.38
C SER A 58 -8.07 -7.18 -8.63
N LEU A 59 -7.49 -6.02 -8.31
CA LEU A 59 -8.13 -4.71 -8.48
C LEU A 59 -8.30 -4.36 -9.97
N ASN A 60 -7.26 -4.46 -10.78
CA ASN A 60 -7.34 -4.18 -12.22
C ASN A 60 -8.33 -5.08 -12.94
N ARG A 61 -8.41 -6.38 -12.58
CA ARG A 61 -9.35 -7.32 -13.20
C ARG A 61 -10.80 -7.00 -12.82
N ALA A 62 -11.06 -6.66 -11.55
CA ALA A 62 -12.39 -6.23 -11.12
C ALA A 62 -12.84 -4.94 -11.82
N THR A 63 -11.93 -3.97 -11.97
CA THR A 63 -12.21 -2.71 -12.66
C THR A 63 -12.48 -2.92 -14.15
N ARG A 64 -11.66 -3.71 -14.85
CA ARG A 64 -11.91 -4.07 -16.26
C ARG A 64 -13.25 -4.76 -16.48
N TYR A 65 -13.65 -5.63 -15.56
CA TYR A 65 -14.93 -6.34 -15.65
C TYR A 65 -16.12 -5.40 -15.46
N THR A 66 -15.99 -4.37 -14.61
CA THR A 66 -17.05 -3.39 -14.36
C THR A 66 -17.08 -2.29 -15.42
N ASN A 67 -15.92 -1.93 -15.97
CA ASN A 67 -15.75 -0.93 -17.01
C ASN A 67 -14.60 -1.33 -17.95
N ALA A 68 -14.96 -1.83 -19.13
CA ALA A 68 -14.01 -2.34 -20.12
C ALA A 68 -13.07 -1.26 -20.71
N GLU A 69 -13.45 0.02 -20.64
CA GLU A 69 -12.63 1.14 -21.12
C GLU A 69 -11.39 1.36 -20.22
N ILE A 70 -11.47 0.99 -18.94
CA ILE A 70 -10.36 1.14 -17.98
C ILE A 70 -9.47 -0.10 -18.05
N LYS A 71 -8.49 -0.08 -18.96
CA LYS A 71 -7.54 -1.20 -19.15
C LYS A 71 -6.68 -1.48 -17.92
N GLU A 72 -6.23 -0.42 -17.25
CA GLU A 72 -5.36 -0.50 -16.07
C GLU A 72 -5.67 0.66 -15.12
N GLU A 73 -6.19 0.35 -13.93
CA GLU A 73 -6.43 1.34 -12.87
C GLU A 73 -5.14 1.62 -12.08
N LEU A 74 -4.37 0.56 -11.81
CA LEU A 74 -3.10 0.59 -11.11
C LEU A 74 -1.99 0.18 -12.08
N LYS A 75 -1.14 1.15 -12.44
CA LYS A 75 -0.02 0.97 -13.38
C LYS A 75 1.02 -0.04 -12.89
N VAL A 76 1.94 -0.41 -13.79
CA VAL A 76 3.06 -1.33 -13.48
C VAL A 76 3.99 -0.78 -12.40
N SER A 77 4.29 0.51 -12.46
CA SER A 77 5.15 1.22 -11.52
C SER A 77 4.38 2.31 -10.79
N LEU A 78 5.10 3.07 -9.98
CA LEU A 78 4.60 4.30 -9.39
C LEU A 78 3.87 5.17 -10.43
N ASP A 79 2.72 5.68 -10.01
CA ASP A 79 1.86 6.55 -10.77
C ASP A 79 1.48 7.73 -9.90
N GLU A 80 2.19 8.85 -10.07
CA GLU A 80 1.97 10.04 -9.23
C GLU A 80 0.63 10.72 -9.55
N SER A 81 0.08 10.46 -10.74
CA SER A 81 -1.21 10.99 -11.19
C SER A 81 -2.43 10.25 -10.63
N ASN A 82 -2.23 9.14 -9.91
CA ASN A 82 -3.35 8.36 -9.38
C ASN A 82 -4.07 9.14 -8.26
N LEU A 83 -5.36 9.40 -8.47
CA LEU A 83 -6.19 10.22 -7.58
C LEU A 83 -6.85 9.44 -6.44
N ASN A 84 -6.75 8.11 -6.42
CA ASN A 84 -7.40 7.32 -5.38
C ASN A 84 -6.75 7.57 -4.01
N THR A 85 -7.59 7.90 -3.02
CA THR A 85 -7.17 8.22 -1.65
C THR A 85 -6.38 7.08 -1.01
N GLY A 86 -6.81 5.82 -1.16
CA GLY A 86 -6.08 4.66 -0.63
C GLY A 86 -4.67 4.57 -1.19
N TYR A 87 -4.52 4.70 -2.51
CA TYR A 87 -3.21 4.67 -3.17
C TYR A 87 -2.30 5.82 -2.70
N ARG A 88 -2.84 7.05 -2.63
CA ARG A 88 -2.11 8.23 -2.14
C ARG A 88 -1.67 8.07 -0.69
N LEU A 89 -2.54 7.56 0.19
CA LEU A 89 -2.18 7.28 1.58
C LEU A 89 -1.08 6.21 1.71
N GLY A 90 -1.10 5.21 0.83
CA GLY A 90 -0.01 4.24 0.72
C GLY A 90 1.33 4.90 0.37
N ARG A 91 1.33 5.77 -0.66
CA ARG A 91 2.51 6.57 -1.04
C ARG A 91 2.97 7.44 0.14
N LEU A 92 2.05 8.16 0.78
CA LEU A 92 2.33 9.03 1.92
C LEU A 92 3.02 8.26 3.04
N PHE A 93 2.49 7.08 3.40
CA PHE A 93 3.07 6.23 4.42
C PHE A 93 4.50 5.77 4.09
N ALA A 94 4.76 5.42 2.83
CA ALA A 94 6.10 5.03 2.36
C ALA A 94 7.11 6.19 2.47
N VAL A 95 6.71 7.43 2.17
CA VAL A 95 7.57 8.61 2.31
C VAL A 95 7.86 8.90 3.78
N LEU A 96 6.85 8.81 4.65
CA LEU A 96 7.01 9.00 6.09
C LEU A 96 7.95 7.96 6.71
N GLU A 97 7.84 6.70 6.29
CA GLU A 97 8.77 5.65 6.70
C GLU A 97 10.19 5.95 6.23
N LYS A 98 10.36 6.36 4.96
CA LYS A 98 11.68 6.71 4.42
C LYS A 98 12.35 7.86 5.18
N ILE A 99 11.57 8.87 5.56
CA ILE A 99 12.02 9.98 6.41
C ILE A 99 12.51 9.46 7.77
N GLN A 100 11.77 8.55 8.40
CA GLN A 100 12.18 7.97 9.68
C GLN A 100 13.46 7.13 9.56
N GLU A 101 13.57 6.30 8.52
CA GLU A 101 14.74 5.47 8.24
C GLU A 101 16.00 6.32 8.05
N GLU A 102 15.92 7.39 7.25
CA GLU A 102 17.06 8.29 7.01
C GLU A 102 17.41 9.11 8.26
N ALA A 103 16.44 9.49 9.08
CA ALA A 103 16.67 10.26 10.30
C ALA A 103 17.23 9.43 11.47
N ASN A 104 17.06 8.10 11.44
CA ASN A 104 17.51 7.21 12.50
C ASN A 104 18.18 5.96 11.91
N PRO A 105 19.43 6.07 11.42
CA PRO A 105 20.18 4.92 10.91
C PRO A 105 20.28 3.80 11.96
N GLY A 106 20.00 2.56 11.55
CA GLY A 106 20.06 1.39 12.44
C GLY A 106 18.83 1.21 13.35
N ILE A 107 17.71 1.88 13.08
CA ILE A 107 16.47 1.68 13.83
C ILE A 107 15.95 0.23 13.70
N ASN A 108 15.59 -0.39 14.82
CA ASN A 108 15.14 -1.80 14.85
C ASN A 108 13.70 -2.02 14.37
N ALA A 109 12.86 -0.99 14.42
CA ALA A 109 11.45 -1.04 14.01
C ALA A 109 10.99 0.32 13.51
N THR A 110 10.32 0.36 12.38
CA THR A 110 9.81 1.58 11.76
C THR A 110 8.34 1.81 12.09
N ILE A 111 7.77 2.91 11.59
CA ILE A 111 6.34 3.16 11.64
C ILE A 111 5.54 2.06 10.92
N ARG A 112 6.14 1.34 9.97
CA ARG A 112 5.51 0.21 9.30
C ARG A 112 5.19 -0.90 10.29
N ASP A 113 6.15 -1.30 11.11
CA ASP A 113 5.98 -2.38 12.07
C ASP A 113 4.93 -2.05 13.15
N ARG A 114 4.71 -0.76 13.42
CA ARG A 114 3.82 -0.29 14.50
C ARG A 114 2.45 0.18 14.02
N TYR A 115 2.38 0.81 12.85
CA TYR A 115 1.21 1.56 12.40
C TYR A 115 0.64 1.07 11.07
N TYR A 116 1.29 0.15 10.33
CA TYR A 116 0.77 -0.28 9.02
C TYR A 116 -0.67 -0.78 9.12
N GLY A 117 -0.96 -1.63 10.11
CA GLY A 117 -2.28 -2.21 10.32
C GLY A 117 -3.38 -1.18 10.49
N ALA A 118 -3.11 -0.06 11.18
CA ALA A 118 -4.04 1.04 11.40
C ALA A 118 -4.02 2.06 10.25
N ALA A 119 -2.87 2.36 9.66
CA ALA A 119 -2.74 3.28 8.53
C ALA A 119 -3.48 2.76 7.28
N SER A 120 -3.46 1.45 7.07
CA SER A 120 -4.17 0.81 5.95
C SER A 120 -5.66 0.57 6.20
N SER A 121 -6.17 0.70 7.43
CA SER A 121 -7.59 0.45 7.74
C SER A 121 -8.35 1.66 8.27
N THR A 122 -7.73 2.45 9.15
CA THR A 122 -8.32 3.60 9.88
C THR A 122 -7.37 4.80 9.86
N PRO A 123 -7.08 5.38 8.67
CA PRO A 123 -6.06 6.43 8.48
C PRO A 123 -6.11 7.59 9.48
N VAL A 124 -7.31 8.09 9.77
CA VAL A 124 -7.52 9.25 10.67
C VAL A 124 -6.86 9.09 12.04
N THR A 125 -6.74 7.84 12.52
CA THR A 125 -6.21 7.53 13.85
C THR A 125 -4.69 7.65 13.96
N VAL A 126 -3.97 7.63 12.82
CA VAL A 126 -2.50 7.51 12.82
C VAL A 126 -1.79 8.57 12.01
N PHE A 127 -2.30 8.99 10.85
CA PHE A 127 -1.60 9.94 9.99
C PHE A 127 -1.31 11.29 10.65
N PRO A 128 -2.21 11.88 11.46
CA PRO A 128 -1.89 13.12 12.19
C PRO A 128 -0.64 12.97 13.08
N THR A 129 -0.51 11.84 13.77
CA THR A 129 0.66 11.53 14.62
C THR A 129 1.92 11.36 13.78
N LEU A 130 1.85 10.60 12.67
CA LEU A 130 2.99 10.38 11.79
C LEU A 130 3.47 11.68 11.13
N LEU A 131 2.54 12.55 10.72
CA LEU A 131 2.85 13.86 10.16
C LEU A 131 3.52 14.78 11.18
N LYS A 132 3.16 14.71 12.46
CA LYS A 132 3.86 15.44 13.52
C LYS A 132 5.29 14.92 13.71
N LEU A 133 5.47 13.61 13.75
CA LEU A 133 6.78 12.97 13.90
C LEU A 133 7.73 13.29 12.73
N LYS A 134 7.19 13.43 11.51
CA LYS A 134 7.98 13.76 10.31
C LYS A 134 8.88 14.98 10.52
N ASN A 135 8.39 16.01 11.20
CA ASN A 135 9.11 17.28 11.35
C ASN A 135 10.37 17.09 12.19
N HIS A 136 10.29 16.30 13.27
CA HIS A 136 11.43 15.93 14.10
C HIS A 136 12.43 15.03 13.37
N HIS A 137 11.96 14.19 12.45
CA HIS A 137 12.84 13.37 11.63
C HIS A 137 13.55 14.21 10.56
N LEU A 138 12.83 15.06 9.82
CA LEU A 138 13.41 15.97 8.83
C LEU A 138 14.46 16.91 9.42
N SER A 139 14.29 17.38 10.66
CA SER A 139 15.30 18.22 11.32
C SER A 139 16.60 17.50 11.66
N LYS A 140 16.59 16.16 11.72
CA LYS A 140 17.77 15.32 11.99
C LYS A 140 18.55 14.94 10.73
N LEU A 141 18.03 15.23 9.53
CA LEU A 141 18.75 14.93 8.30
C LEU A 141 19.86 15.96 8.08
N ASP A 142 21.10 15.48 8.02
CA ASP A 142 22.28 16.31 7.72
C ASP A 142 22.21 16.92 6.31
N ASN A 143 21.75 16.14 5.33
CA ASN A 143 21.56 16.60 3.97
C ASN A 143 20.26 17.40 3.83
N ARG A 144 20.37 18.73 3.90
CA ARG A 144 19.23 19.65 3.78
C ARG A 144 18.54 19.58 2.41
N GLY A 145 19.28 19.35 1.33
CA GLY A 145 18.70 19.16 0.01
C GLY A 145 17.81 17.90 -0.05
N ARG A 146 18.26 16.82 0.59
CA ARG A 146 17.48 15.58 0.72
C ARG A 146 16.20 15.79 1.54
N ALA A 147 16.30 16.49 2.67
CA ALA A 147 15.14 16.83 3.51
C ALA A 147 14.08 17.63 2.71
N VAL A 148 14.51 18.63 1.95
CA VAL A 148 13.62 19.43 1.08
C VAL A 148 12.95 18.57 0.01
N ASN A 149 13.68 17.64 -0.61
CA ASN A 149 13.11 16.76 -1.63
C ASN A 149 12.04 15.81 -1.06
N LEU A 150 12.28 15.24 0.13
CA LEU A 150 11.29 14.41 0.82
C LEU A 150 10.05 15.21 1.24
N GLU A 151 10.25 16.45 1.71
CA GLU A 151 9.14 17.33 2.06
C GLU A 151 8.31 17.77 0.84
N LYS A 152 8.96 18.04 -0.29
CA LYS A 152 8.27 18.29 -1.58
C LYS A 152 7.44 17.09 -2.01
N ARG A 153 7.98 15.87 -1.88
CA ARG A 153 7.26 14.63 -2.21
C ARG A 153 6.04 14.42 -1.31
N LEU A 154 6.17 14.70 0.00
CA LEU A 154 5.03 14.72 0.91
C LEU A 154 3.98 15.73 0.49
N GLY A 155 4.40 16.96 0.16
CA GLY A 155 3.52 18.04 -0.29
C GLY A 155 2.73 17.65 -1.54
N GLU A 156 3.38 17.09 -2.56
CA GLU A 156 2.73 16.61 -3.78
C GLU A 156 1.65 15.55 -3.49
N ILE A 157 1.94 14.59 -2.63
CA ILE A 157 0.94 13.56 -2.28
C ILE A 157 -0.21 14.16 -1.47
N MET A 158 0.10 15.03 -0.51
CA MET A 158 -0.87 15.67 0.39
C MET A 158 -1.79 16.65 -0.31
N ASP A 159 -1.32 17.37 -1.34
CA ASP A 159 -2.15 18.26 -2.18
C ASP A 159 -3.36 17.50 -2.77
N GLY A 160 -3.17 16.21 -3.01
CA GLY A 160 -4.18 15.30 -3.48
C GLY A 160 -5.09 14.65 -2.44
N ILE A 161 -4.92 14.94 -1.15
CA ILE A 161 -5.67 14.32 -0.05
C ILE A 161 -6.50 15.41 0.64
N SER A 162 -7.82 15.36 0.44
CA SER A 162 -8.74 16.33 1.07
C SER A 162 -8.90 16.11 2.58
N ASP A 163 -9.00 14.86 3.01
CA ASP A 163 -9.13 14.48 4.42
C ASP A 163 -8.62 13.06 4.66
N PHE A 164 -8.35 12.71 5.92
CA PHE A 164 -8.03 11.35 6.34
C PHE A 164 -9.31 10.57 6.67
N PRO A 165 -9.66 9.53 5.90
CA PRO A 165 -10.90 8.80 6.13
C PRO A 165 -10.86 8.03 7.46
N ALA A 166 -12.04 7.92 8.09
CA ALA A 166 -12.20 7.14 9.31
C ALA A 166 -11.93 5.65 9.09
N GLN A 167 -12.34 5.12 7.94
CA GLN A 167 -12.09 3.75 7.51
C GLN A 167 -11.83 3.69 6.00
N LEU A 168 -10.89 2.82 5.59
CA LEU A 168 -10.67 2.50 4.18
C LEU A 168 -11.45 1.22 3.79
N PRO A 169 -12.26 1.26 2.72
CA PRO A 169 -12.85 0.06 2.14
C PRO A 169 -11.78 -0.95 1.73
N LEU A 170 -12.12 -2.24 1.72
CA LEU A 170 -11.16 -3.33 1.43
C LEU A 170 -10.34 -3.09 0.15
N ALA A 171 -11.00 -2.63 -0.91
CA ALA A 171 -10.33 -2.32 -2.18
C ALA A 171 -9.27 -1.23 -2.01
N ASP A 172 -9.57 -0.18 -1.25
CA ASP A 172 -8.63 0.91 -0.96
C ASP A 172 -7.53 0.51 0.02
N GLN A 173 -7.75 -0.47 0.90
CA GLN A 173 -6.67 -1.10 1.67
C GLN A 173 -5.69 -1.85 0.73
N GLY A 174 -6.22 -2.47 -0.32
CA GLY A 174 -5.42 -3.05 -1.41
C GLY A 174 -4.64 -1.97 -2.18
N ARG A 175 -5.30 -0.87 -2.55
CA ARG A 175 -4.64 0.27 -3.24
C ARG A 175 -3.57 0.92 -2.38
N PHE A 176 -3.81 1.05 -1.07
CA PHE A 176 -2.82 1.49 -0.10
C PHE A 176 -1.57 0.63 -0.15
N ALA A 177 -1.72 -0.70 -0.10
CA ALA A 177 -0.58 -1.61 -0.14
C ALA A 177 0.20 -1.50 -1.46
N VAL A 178 -0.49 -1.37 -2.59
CA VAL A 178 0.15 -1.20 -3.91
C VAL A 178 0.86 0.15 -4.01
N GLY A 179 0.23 1.25 -3.58
CA GLY A 179 0.82 2.59 -3.57
C GLY A 179 2.03 2.69 -2.65
N TYR A 180 1.96 2.06 -1.47
CA TYR A 180 3.09 1.89 -0.56
C TYR A 180 4.24 1.15 -1.25
N TYR A 181 3.97 0.00 -1.86
CA TYR A 181 5.00 -0.80 -2.53
C TYR A 181 5.65 -0.03 -3.68
N HIS A 182 4.86 0.59 -4.57
CA HIS A 182 5.37 1.37 -5.69
C HIS A 182 6.26 2.54 -5.23
N GLN A 183 5.82 3.27 -4.21
CA GLN A 183 6.57 4.40 -3.65
C GLN A 183 7.86 3.95 -2.95
N ARG A 184 7.85 2.81 -2.26
CA ARG A 184 9.07 2.22 -1.68
C ARG A 184 10.08 1.85 -2.76
N GLN A 185 9.65 1.11 -3.79
CA GLN A 185 10.53 0.70 -4.89
C GLN A 185 11.14 1.91 -5.62
N ASP A 186 10.38 2.99 -5.77
CA ASP A 186 10.86 4.24 -6.39
C ASP A 186 12.06 4.86 -5.67
N PHE A 187 12.22 4.65 -4.37
CA PHE A 187 13.37 5.15 -3.61
C PHE A 187 14.66 4.34 -3.79
N PHE A 188 14.59 3.16 -4.39
CA PHE A 188 15.74 2.25 -4.60
C PHE A 188 16.08 2.04 -6.08
N LYS A 189 15.49 2.86 -6.95
CA LYS A 189 15.88 2.92 -8.36
C LYS A 189 17.18 3.69 -8.56
#